data_AF-A0A1H7FCP0-F1
#
_entry.id   AF-A0A1H7FCP0-F1
#
_cell.length_a   1.000
_cell.length_b   1.000
_cell.length_c   1.000
_cell.angle_alpha   90.00
_cell.angle_beta   90.00
_cell.angle_gamma   90.00
#
_symmetry.space_group_name_H-M   'P 1'
#
loop_
_entity.id
_entity.type
_entity.pdbx_description
1 polymer ?
#
loop_
_entity_poly.entity_id
_entity_poly.type
_entity_poly.pdbx_seq_one_letter_code
_entity_poly.pdbx_strand_id
1 'polypeptide(L)'
;MNNEHNPIAQLITTIQQKWIDEVSPHDHLQLIRWLIRPDQARLYEGFLRLESTPNGGIPDVPIVLLTAFENKETHSQKLIQDWIETYKKDEKLQQDLKAKDLKFNWEVSEYEAKLQNKNTDYNLLLLEMLSTFQKAMPNPQLSLALSLYPYSIESTKEYAKWIDLMITLGLPDKVRLMFFDYVEERHFDELSKTHQGISKSLAVPIDLQGAINKIAAAGDPNDPEVQFRQCMIEMSKSVTKKNLPRLHNWGKKGLMVTQKSGSKSAFATAHVIYAGMLFNFKEYQIIEELLQKGMAIAKQGLSGGDDTCKPIIVQNYGYQASCKQLQKQKDIAADLFCKQAEMSIEYGFGPQALTAWWLGYNVIKKRDKKRYTNIVTEAYQYGVSLAPELIKSTCLAYIAADYYNSCEKNRNKEECESIDTFMKEIEGEQWRLTVETHRKEMEKKSLSILNWF
;
A
#
# COMPACT_ATOMS: atom_id res chain seq x y z
N MET A 1 23.01 16.60 11.10
CA MET A 1 23.46 15.47 11.93
C MET A 1 22.34 15.12 12.90
N ASN A 2 21.75 13.92 12.76
CA ASN A 2 20.93 13.15 13.74
C ASN A 2 19.96 12.13 13.07
N ASN A 3 20.37 11.46 11.99
CA ASN A 3 19.62 10.31 11.45
C ASN A 3 20.08 8.96 12.03
N GLU A 4 21.17 8.92 12.81
CA GLU A 4 21.73 7.69 13.42
C GLU A 4 20.84 7.07 14.51
N HIS A 5 19.83 7.81 14.98
CA HIS A 5 18.87 7.34 16.00
C HIS A 5 17.55 6.81 15.43
N ASN A 6 17.33 6.82 14.11
CA ASN A 6 16.13 6.23 13.52
C ASN A 6 16.32 4.70 13.37
N PRO A 7 15.55 3.85 14.09
CA PRO A 7 15.68 2.39 14.00
C PRO A 7 15.43 1.83 12.60
N ILE A 8 14.65 2.50 11.75
CA ILE A 8 14.45 2.09 10.35
C ILE A 8 15.68 2.41 9.50
N ALA A 9 16.33 3.56 9.73
CA ALA A 9 17.57 3.89 9.03
C ALA A 9 18.67 2.85 9.31
N GLN A 10 18.78 2.38 10.55
CA GLN A 10 19.73 1.31 10.92
C GLN A 10 19.45 -0.01 10.17
N LEU A 11 18.17 -0.36 9.95
CA LEU A 11 17.82 -1.53 9.15
C LEU A 11 18.19 -1.35 7.68
N ILE A 12 17.97 -0.17 7.10
CA ILE A 12 18.41 0.15 5.74
C ILE A 12 19.93 0.07 5.63
N THR A 13 20.68 0.61 6.60
CA THR A 13 22.14 0.47 6.65
C THR A 13 22.57 -0.99 6.70
N THR A 14 21.83 -1.86 7.39
CA THR A 14 22.12 -3.30 7.40
C THR A 14 21.93 -3.93 6.01
N ILE A 15 20.92 -3.49 5.26
CA ILE A 15 20.69 -3.91 3.86
C ILE A 15 21.83 -3.43 2.96
N GLN A 16 22.22 -2.15 3.06
CA GLN A 16 23.34 -1.57 2.32
C GLN A 16 24.66 -2.31 2.61
N GLN A 17 24.95 -2.58 3.88
CA GLN A 17 26.17 -3.28 4.30
C GLN A 17 26.23 -4.69 3.69
N LYS A 18 25.10 -5.39 3.64
CA LYS A 18 25.03 -6.72 3.02
C LYS A 18 25.38 -6.68 1.52
N TRP A 19 24.98 -5.63 0.80
CA TRP A 19 25.39 -5.42 -0.58
C TRP A 19 26.89 -5.09 -0.69
N ILE A 20 27.37 -4.15 0.14
CA ILE A 20 28.78 -3.73 0.17
C ILE A 20 29.71 -4.93 0.45
N ASP A 21 29.31 -5.84 1.32
CA ASP A 21 30.14 -6.97 1.73
C ASP A 21 30.11 -8.12 0.71
N GLU A 22 28.96 -8.38 0.10
CA GLU A 22 28.76 -9.62 -0.69
C GLU A 22 28.59 -9.43 -2.19
N VAL A 23 28.42 -8.19 -2.67
CA VAL A 23 28.16 -7.90 -4.09
C VAL A 23 29.22 -6.99 -4.67
N SER A 24 29.44 -5.83 -4.07
CA SER A 24 30.38 -4.83 -4.59
C SER A 24 31.82 -5.34 -4.81
N PRO A 25 32.39 -6.23 -3.98
CA PRO A 25 33.76 -6.75 -4.20
C PRO A 25 33.89 -7.75 -5.36
N HIS A 26 32.79 -8.10 -6.03
CA HIS A 26 32.72 -9.19 -6.99
C HIS A 26 32.12 -8.72 -8.32
N ASP A 27 32.99 -8.34 -9.26
CA ASP A 27 32.60 -7.81 -10.58
C ASP A 27 31.88 -8.83 -11.47
N HIS A 28 32.10 -10.12 -11.24
CA HIS A 28 31.44 -11.20 -11.97
C HIS A 28 29.96 -11.38 -11.58
N LEU A 29 29.51 -10.78 -10.47
CA LEU A 29 28.13 -10.89 -10.02
C LEU A 29 27.26 -9.87 -10.75
N GLN A 30 26.46 -10.35 -11.69
CA GLN A 30 25.54 -9.54 -12.50
C GLN A 30 24.06 -9.84 -12.19
N LEU A 31 23.72 -10.91 -11.48
CA LEU A 31 22.33 -11.26 -11.12
C LEU A 31 22.12 -11.35 -9.60
N ILE A 32 21.53 -10.32 -9.00
CA ILE A 32 21.41 -10.22 -7.54
C ILE A 32 19.94 -10.34 -7.13
N ARG A 33 19.64 -11.34 -6.31
CA ARG A 33 18.31 -11.61 -5.79
C ARG A 33 18.22 -11.27 -4.31
N TRP A 34 17.33 -10.36 -3.93
CA TRP A 34 16.95 -10.18 -2.52
C TRP A 34 15.84 -11.16 -2.14
N LEU A 35 16.10 -12.00 -1.14
CA LEU A 35 15.11 -12.84 -0.48
C LEU A 35 14.51 -12.06 0.69
N ILE A 36 13.24 -11.67 0.54
CA ILE A 36 12.52 -10.83 1.49
C ILE A 36 11.29 -11.54 2.05
N ARG A 37 10.80 -11.09 3.20
CA ARG A 37 9.47 -11.49 3.68
C ARG A 37 8.41 -10.47 3.23
N PRO A 38 7.14 -10.86 3.08
CA PRO A 38 6.07 -9.92 2.72
C PRO A 38 5.97 -8.69 3.65
N ASP A 39 6.21 -8.88 4.96
CA ASP A 39 6.19 -7.79 5.96
C ASP A 39 7.36 -6.80 5.80
N GLN A 40 8.41 -7.15 5.05
CA GLN A 40 9.59 -6.33 4.79
C GLN A 40 9.50 -5.51 3.50
N ALA A 41 8.50 -5.74 2.64
CA ALA A 41 8.42 -5.12 1.30
C ALA A 41 8.55 -3.59 1.33
N ARG A 42 7.89 -2.93 2.30
CA ARG A 42 7.99 -1.46 2.46
C ARG A 42 9.37 -0.98 2.90
N LEU A 43 10.11 -1.80 3.67
CA LEU A 43 11.47 -1.46 4.08
C LEU A 43 12.42 -1.49 2.88
N TYR A 44 12.30 -2.50 2.02
CA TYR A 44 13.09 -2.60 0.79
C TYR A 44 12.70 -1.53 -0.25
N GLU A 45 11.42 -1.16 -0.32
CA GLU A 45 11.01 0.03 -1.09
C GLU A 45 11.68 1.30 -0.55
N GLY A 46 11.74 1.47 0.77
CA GLY A 46 12.45 2.56 1.42
C GLY A 46 13.96 2.56 1.14
N PHE A 47 14.58 1.38 1.12
CA PHE A 47 15.97 1.20 0.68
C PHE A 47 16.17 1.67 -0.76
N LEU A 48 15.39 1.17 -1.71
CA LEU A 48 15.48 1.58 -3.12
C LEU A 48 15.29 3.09 -3.30
N ARG A 49 14.32 3.68 -2.60
CA ARG A 49 14.11 5.13 -2.61
C ARG A 49 15.31 5.91 -2.07
N LEU A 50 15.94 5.42 -1.00
CA LEU A 50 17.14 6.06 -0.42
C LEU A 50 18.33 5.98 -1.40
N GLU A 51 18.52 4.81 -2.03
CA GLU A 51 19.58 4.60 -3.01
C GLU A 51 19.43 5.50 -4.24
N SER A 52 18.20 5.86 -4.63
CA SER A 52 17.94 6.86 -5.68
C SER A 52 18.24 8.31 -5.27
N THR A 53 18.84 8.55 -4.10
CA THR A 53 19.22 9.90 -3.63
C THR A 53 20.73 10.01 -3.42
N PRO A 54 21.28 11.24 -3.27
CA PRO A 54 22.69 11.43 -2.88
C PRO A 54 23.06 10.82 -1.51
N ASN A 55 22.09 10.37 -0.72
CA ASN A 55 22.31 9.69 0.56
C ASN A 55 22.28 8.16 0.43
N GLY A 56 22.26 7.62 -0.79
CA GLY A 56 22.47 6.21 -1.07
C GLY A 56 23.81 5.73 -0.49
N GLY A 57 23.82 4.48 -0.08
CA GLY A 57 24.97 3.86 0.61
C GLY A 57 25.63 2.76 -0.20
N ILE A 58 24.98 2.22 -1.23
CA ILE A 58 25.62 1.20 -2.07
C ILE A 58 26.63 1.85 -3.03
N PRO A 59 27.78 1.21 -3.31
CA PRO A 59 28.79 1.75 -4.24
C PRO A 59 28.32 1.79 -5.70
N ASP A 60 27.36 0.94 -6.06
CA ASP A 60 26.77 0.85 -7.39
C ASP A 60 25.84 2.04 -7.66
N VAL A 61 25.68 2.44 -8.91
CA VAL A 61 24.70 3.46 -9.33
C VAL A 61 23.36 2.75 -9.58
N PRO A 62 22.35 2.94 -8.73
CA PRO A 62 21.09 2.24 -8.89
C PRO A 62 20.14 3.01 -9.81
N ILE A 63 19.51 2.29 -10.73
CA ILE A 63 18.36 2.77 -11.49
C ILE A 63 17.17 1.95 -11.05
N VAL A 64 16.23 2.59 -10.34
CA VAL A 64 15.05 1.92 -9.81
C VAL A 64 13.87 2.12 -10.72
N LEU A 65 13.37 1.01 -11.29
CA LEU A 65 12.18 0.99 -12.13
C LEU A 65 11.09 0.15 -11.44
N LEU A 66 9.94 0.77 -11.24
CA LEU A 66 8.76 0.15 -10.63
C LEU A 66 7.77 -0.39 -11.66
N THR A 67 8.13 -0.36 -12.95
CA THR A 67 7.31 -0.77 -14.10
C THR A 67 6.66 -2.14 -13.87
N ALA A 68 5.33 -2.22 -14.02
CA ALA A 68 4.64 -3.51 -13.91
C ALA A 68 5.13 -4.53 -14.94
N PHE A 69 5.10 -5.80 -14.53
CA PHE A 69 5.31 -6.92 -15.44
C PHE A 69 3.97 -7.51 -15.86
N GLU A 70 3.57 -7.25 -17.11
CA GLU A 70 2.40 -7.87 -17.76
C GLU A 70 2.82 -9.11 -18.56
N ASN A 71 3.78 -8.94 -19.48
CA ASN A 71 4.30 -10.03 -20.29
C ASN A 71 5.75 -9.75 -20.73
N LYS A 72 6.46 -10.80 -21.13
CA LYS A 72 7.88 -10.72 -21.49
C LYS A 72 8.13 -10.03 -22.83
N GLU A 73 7.13 -9.99 -23.73
CA GLU A 73 7.26 -9.43 -25.07
C GLU A 73 7.33 -7.90 -25.04
N THR A 74 6.66 -7.26 -24.08
CA THR A 74 6.55 -5.80 -23.99
C THR A 74 7.32 -5.20 -22.81
N HIS A 75 7.83 -6.01 -21.88
CA HIS A 75 8.41 -5.49 -20.64
C HIS A 75 9.62 -4.58 -20.86
N SER A 76 10.58 -4.99 -21.70
CA SER A 76 11.75 -4.15 -22.01
C SER A 76 11.37 -2.82 -22.64
N GLN A 77 10.36 -2.80 -23.51
CA GLN A 77 9.85 -1.57 -24.12
C GLN A 77 9.34 -0.59 -23.05
N LYS A 78 8.58 -1.10 -22.07
CA LYS A 78 8.03 -0.29 -20.98
C LYS A 78 9.12 0.20 -20.03
N LEU A 79 10.11 -0.64 -19.70
CA LEU A 79 11.27 -0.22 -18.89
C LEU A 79 12.04 0.94 -19.56
N ILE A 80 12.25 0.86 -20.89
CA ILE A 80 12.89 1.95 -21.65
C ILE A 80 12.05 3.21 -21.59
N GLN A 81 10.73 3.12 -21.81
CA GLN A 81 9.81 4.26 -21.75
C GLN A 81 9.83 4.93 -20.36
N ASP A 82 9.66 4.15 -19.30
CA ASP A 82 9.65 4.65 -17.93
C ASP A 82 10.98 5.29 -17.54
N TRP A 83 12.11 4.71 -17.96
CA TRP A 83 13.42 5.29 -17.71
C TRP A 83 13.59 6.62 -18.46
N ILE A 84 13.24 6.70 -19.75
CA ILE A 84 13.29 7.95 -20.53
C ILE A 84 12.45 9.03 -19.88
N GLU A 85 11.21 8.71 -19.50
CA GLU A 85 10.32 9.67 -18.84
C GLU A 85 10.89 10.15 -17.51
N THR A 86 11.41 9.23 -16.69
CA THR A 86 12.00 9.56 -15.39
C THR A 86 13.21 10.46 -15.54
N TYR A 87 14.10 10.16 -16.49
CA TYR A 87 15.29 10.96 -16.76
C TYR A 87 14.93 12.38 -17.24
N LYS A 88 13.91 12.52 -18.09
CA LYS A 88 13.46 13.82 -18.59
C LYS A 88 12.81 14.69 -17.52
N LYS A 89 12.12 14.07 -16.56
CA LYS A 89 11.43 14.76 -15.46
C LYS A 89 12.37 15.17 -14.32
N ASP A 90 13.62 14.67 -14.29
CA ASP A 90 14.60 15.02 -13.25
C ASP A 90 15.28 16.37 -13.54
N GLU A 91 14.56 17.46 -13.29
CA GLU A 91 15.05 18.84 -13.48
C GLU A 91 16.33 19.13 -12.70
N LYS A 92 16.48 18.51 -11.53
CA LYS A 92 17.65 18.73 -10.65
C LYS A 92 18.90 18.08 -11.24
N LEU A 93 18.80 16.86 -11.76
CA LEU A 93 19.89 16.23 -12.49
C LEU A 93 20.30 17.08 -13.70
N GLN A 94 19.33 17.59 -14.48
CA GLN A 94 19.61 18.44 -15.64
C GLN A 94 20.30 19.76 -15.26
N GLN A 95 19.95 20.34 -14.12
CA GLN A 95 20.61 21.55 -13.58
C GLN A 95 22.02 21.24 -13.07
N ASP A 96 22.21 20.15 -12.34
CA ASP A 96 23.49 19.74 -11.78
C ASP A 96 24.52 19.39 -12.87
N LEU A 97 24.10 18.68 -13.93
CA LEU A 97 24.95 18.36 -15.07
C LEU A 97 25.47 19.63 -15.77
N LYS A 98 24.61 20.63 -15.95
CA LYS A 98 24.97 21.93 -16.54
C LYS A 98 25.86 22.77 -15.61
N ALA A 99 25.59 22.76 -14.31
CA ALA A 99 26.29 23.60 -13.34
C ALA A 99 27.69 23.08 -13.00
N LYS A 100 27.92 21.76 -13.06
CA LYS A 100 29.17 21.13 -12.63
C LYS A 100 30.12 20.76 -13.77
N ASP A 101 29.80 21.12 -15.01
CA ASP A 101 30.54 20.75 -16.24
C ASP A 101 30.91 19.25 -16.28
N LEU A 102 29.99 18.41 -15.80
CA LEU A 102 30.18 16.97 -15.75
C LEU A 102 30.02 16.42 -17.17
N LYS A 103 31.04 15.74 -17.67
CA LYS A 103 31.00 15.03 -18.96
C LYS A 103 30.06 13.82 -18.85
N PHE A 104 28.76 14.06 -18.98
CA PHE A 104 27.71 13.04 -19.04
C PHE A 104 27.01 13.14 -20.41
N ASN A 105 27.55 12.42 -21.39
CA ASN A 105 27.08 12.47 -22.77
C ASN A 105 26.19 11.26 -23.07
N TRP A 106 25.03 11.19 -22.43
CA TRP A 106 24.03 10.17 -22.70
C TRP A 106 22.84 10.78 -23.43
N GLU A 107 22.66 10.41 -24.70
CA GLU A 107 21.68 11.00 -25.61
C GLU A 107 20.39 10.16 -25.66
N VAL A 108 19.34 10.69 -25.04
CA VAL A 108 18.04 10.01 -24.96
C VAL A 108 17.29 9.97 -26.30
N SER A 109 17.54 10.95 -27.17
CA SER A 109 16.82 11.13 -28.43
C SER A 109 16.92 9.93 -29.38
N GLU A 110 18.04 9.20 -29.34
CA GLU A 110 18.25 7.99 -30.14
C GLU A 110 17.30 6.85 -29.71
N TYR A 111 17.12 6.67 -28.40
CA TYR A 111 16.23 5.63 -27.84
C TYR A 111 14.75 5.94 -28.12
N GLU A 112 14.37 7.22 -28.07
CA GLU A 112 13.02 7.65 -28.44
C GLU A 112 12.69 7.36 -29.91
N ALA A 113 13.64 7.62 -30.81
CA ALA A 113 13.47 7.30 -32.22
C ALA A 113 13.35 5.79 -32.45
N LYS A 114 14.18 4.98 -31.78
CA LYS A 114 14.12 3.51 -31.88
C LYS A 114 12.83 2.94 -31.28
N LEU A 115 12.23 3.56 -30.26
CA LEU A 115 10.93 3.18 -29.70
C LEU A 115 9.75 3.35 -30.69
N GLN A 116 9.87 4.27 -31.65
CA GLN A 116 8.83 4.46 -32.68
C GLN A 116 8.92 3.43 -33.82
N ASN A 117 10.04 2.73 -33.93
CA ASN A 117 10.24 1.72 -34.96
C ASN A 117 9.68 0.36 -34.52
N LYS A 118 8.66 -0.13 -35.24
CA LYS A 118 7.98 -1.40 -34.93
C LYS A 118 8.85 -2.65 -35.08
N ASN A 119 9.99 -2.55 -35.77
CA ASN A 119 10.93 -3.66 -35.97
C ASN A 119 12.06 -3.71 -34.94
N THR A 120 12.05 -2.81 -33.95
CA THR A 120 13.06 -2.77 -32.90
C THR A 120 12.92 -3.96 -31.96
N ASP A 121 14.03 -4.67 -31.71
CA ASP A 121 14.12 -5.62 -30.61
C ASP A 121 14.36 -4.84 -29.31
N TYR A 122 13.31 -4.72 -28.50
CA TYR A 122 13.38 -3.93 -27.27
C TYR A 122 14.26 -4.56 -26.19
N ASN A 123 14.52 -5.87 -26.22
CA ASN A 123 15.44 -6.51 -25.27
C ASN A 123 16.88 -6.08 -25.57
N LEU A 124 17.27 -6.17 -26.84
CA LEU A 124 18.58 -5.69 -27.28
C LEU A 124 18.72 -4.18 -27.08
N LEU A 125 17.65 -3.41 -27.34
CA LEU A 125 17.67 -1.97 -27.10
C LEU A 125 17.89 -1.62 -25.63
N LEU A 126 17.26 -2.35 -24.70
CA LEU A 126 17.46 -2.12 -23.26
C LEU A 126 18.90 -2.43 -22.84
N LEU A 127 19.50 -3.52 -23.35
CA LEU A 127 20.91 -3.85 -23.10
C LEU A 127 21.85 -2.77 -23.66
N GLU A 128 21.57 -2.26 -24.86
CA GLU A 128 22.29 -1.15 -25.46
C GLU A 128 22.20 0.10 -24.56
N MET A 129 20.99 0.45 -24.11
CA MET A 129 20.72 1.59 -23.24
C MET A 129 21.47 1.48 -21.90
N LEU A 130 21.48 0.30 -21.28
CA LEU A 130 22.24 0.03 -20.06
C LEU A 130 23.75 0.19 -20.30
N SER A 131 24.26 -0.33 -21.42
CA SER A 131 25.68 -0.23 -21.76
C SER A 131 26.12 1.21 -21.99
N THR A 132 25.38 1.98 -22.77
CA THR A 132 25.73 3.37 -23.07
C THR A 132 25.60 4.26 -21.84
N PHE A 133 24.56 4.05 -21.01
CA PHE A 133 24.40 4.78 -19.76
C PHE A 133 25.56 4.51 -18.81
N GLN A 134 25.93 3.22 -18.60
CA GLN A 134 27.05 2.84 -17.73
C GLN A 134 28.35 3.50 -18.18
N LYS A 135 28.63 3.52 -19.49
CA LYS A 135 29.83 4.16 -20.06
C LYS A 135 29.81 5.69 -19.95
N ALA A 136 28.63 6.30 -19.96
CA ALA A 136 28.45 7.74 -19.85
C ALA A 136 28.54 8.25 -18.40
N MET A 137 28.44 7.37 -17.39
CA MET A 137 28.52 7.76 -15.98
C MET A 137 29.81 8.52 -15.66
N PRO A 138 29.78 9.55 -14.78
CA PRO A 138 30.98 10.32 -14.42
C PRO A 138 32.12 9.47 -13.87
N ASN A 139 31.80 8.33 -13.23
CA ASN A 139 32.77 7.33 -12.82
C ASN A 139 32.47 5.99 -13.51
N PRO A 140 33.12 5.68 -14.66
CA PRO A 140 32.87 4.45 -15.41
C PRO A 140 33.44 3.19 -14.74
N GLN A 141 34.09 3.32 -13.56
CA GLN A 141 34.47 2.18 -12.73
C GLN A 141 33.33 1.63 -11.89
N LEU A 142 32.29 2.44 -11.63
CA LEU A 142 31.14 1.99 -10.88
C LEU A 142 30.26 1.06 -11.73
N SER A 143 29.66 0.09 -11.05
CA SER A 143 28.61 -0.74 -11.64
C SER A 143 27.29 0.02 -11.68
N LEU A 144 26.51 -0.20 -12.74
CA LEU A 144 25.13 0.23 -12.87
C LEU A 144 24.22 -0.92 -12.41
N ALA A 145 23.40 -0.68 -11.39
CA ALA A 145 22.45 -1.67 -10.88
C ALA A 145 21.03 -1.34 -11.34
N LEU A 146 20.53 -2.05 -12.36
CA LEU A 146 19.12 -1.98 -12.74
C LEU A 146 18.29 -2.73 -11.71
N SER A 147 17.52 -1.97 -10.93
CA SER A 147 16.71 -2.46 -9.82
C SER A 147 15.27 -2.65 -10.29
N LEU A 148 14.88 -3.90 -10.42
CA LEU A 148 13.55 -4.29 -10.86
C LEU A 148 12.67 -4.58 -9.65
N TYR A 149 11.72 -3.68 -9.40
CA TYR A 149 10.75 -3.83 -8.31
C TYR A 149 9.32 -3.55 -8.83
N PRO A 150 8.80 -4.40 -9.73
CA PRO A 150 7.50 -4.20 -10.35
C PRO A 150 6.39 -4.16 -9.31
N TYR A 151 5.51 -3.15 -9.36
CA TYR A 151 4.38 -3.07 -8.42
C TYR A 151 3.33 -4.18 -8.62
N SER A 152 3.32 -4.83 -9.79
CA SER A 152 2.55 -6.02 -10.08
C SER A 152 3.29 -6.95 -11.04
N ILE A 153 3.11 -8.26 -10.86
CA ILE A 153 3.63 -9.31 -11.73
C ILE A 153 2.46 -10.20 -12.12
N GLU A 154 2.08 -10.20 -13.39
CA GLU A 154 0.98 -11.02 -13.90
C GLU A 154 1.33 -12.52 -13.90
N SER A 155 2.57 -12.85 -14.25
CA SER A 155 3.08 -14.23 -14.21
C SER A 155 4.55 -14.29 -13.79
N THR A 156 4.82 -14.78 -12.58
CA THR A 156 6.18 -14.96 -12.07
C THR A 156 7.03 -15.87 -12.94
N LYS A 157 6.40 -16.86 -13.61
CA LYS A 157 7.09 -17.77 -14.53
C LYS A 157 7.54 -17.07 -15.81
N GLU A 158 6.70 -16.24 -16.41
CA GLU A 158 7.10 -15.48 -17.60
C GLU A 158 8.10 -14.37 -17.25
N TYR A 159 8.01 -13.80 -16.04
CA TYR A 159 9.00 -12.85 -15.56
C TYR A 159 10.37 -13.51 -15.37
N ALA A 160 10.43 -14.70 -14.78
CA ALA A 160 11.66 -15.48 -14.67
C ALA A 160 12.28 -15.76 -16.06
N LYS A 161 11.46 -16.12 -17.04
CA LYS A 161 11.91 -16.32 -18.44
C LYS A 161 12.42 -15.05 -19.08
N TRP A 162 11.83 -13.89 -18.78
CA TRP A 162 12.31 -12.61 -19.28
C TRP A 162 13.69 -12.29 -18.68
N ILE A 163 13.88 -12.46 -17.37
CA ILE A 163 15.19 -12.27 -16.74
C ILE A 163 16.24 -13.22 -17.34
N ASP A 164 15.88 -14.50 -17.51
CA ASP A 164 16.71 -15.53 -18.15
C ASP A 164 17.12 -15.12 -19.57
N LEU A 165 16.18 -14.58 -20.36
CA LEU A 165 16.44 -14.05 -21.69
C LEU A 165 17.44 -12.89 -21.66
N MET A 166 17.26 -11.92 -20.78
CA MET A 166 18.17 -10.77 -20.67
C MET A 166 19.60 -11.20 -20.32
N ILE A 167 19.75 -12.20 -19.45
CA ILE A 167 21.06 -12.78 -19.11
C ILE A 167 21.65 -13.52 -20.31
N THR A 168 20.84 -14.32 -21.01
CA THR A 168 21.26 -15.13 -22.16
C THR A 168 21.71 -14.25 -23.34
N LEU A 169 21.07 -13.11 -23.54
CA LEU A 169 21.47 -12.10 -24.53
C LEU A 169 22.82 -11.43 -24.18
N GLY A 170 23.26 -11.52 -22.92
CA GLY A 170 24.53 -10.99 -22.42
C GLY A 170 24.35 -9.62 -21.76
N LEU A 171 24.43 -9.59 -20.43
CA LEU A 171 24.45 -8.33 -19.68
C LEU A 171 25.76 -7.58 -19.95
N PRO A 172 25.73 -6.25 -20.21
CA PRO A 172 26.95 -5.49 -20.43
C PRO A 172 27.88 -5.53 -19.22
N ASP A 173 29.17 -5.35 -19.47
CA ASP A 173 30.16 -5.20 -18.40
C ASP A 173 29.74 -4.10 -17.42
N LYS A 174 29.95 -4.35 -16.12
CA LYS A 174 29.58 -3.43 -15.03
C LYS A 174 28.08 -3.10 -14.98
N VAL A 175 27.22 -3.93 -15.57
CA VAL A 175 25.77 -3.85 -15.37
C VAL A 175 25.31 -5.05 -14.53
N ARG A 176 24.50 -4.77 -13.51
CA ARG A 176 23.89 -5.75 -12.62
C ARG A 176 22.37 -5.62 -12.68
N LEU A 177 21.68 -6.76 -12.65
CA LEU A 177 20.24 -6.84 -12.43
C LEU A 177 19.99 -7.17 -10.95
N MET A 178 19.27 -6.29 -10.27
CA MET A 178 18.77 -6.52 -8.91
C MET A 178 17.26 -6.78 -8.96
N PHE A 179 16.81 -7.88 -8.35
CA PHE A 179 15.40 -8.24 -8.28
C PHE A 179 15.05 -8.89 -6.93
N PHE A 180 13.76 -9.09 -6.68
CA PHE A 180 13.24 -9.51 -5.39
C PHE A 180 12.44 -10.81 -5.49
N ASP A 181 12.58 -11.65 -4.48
CA ASP A 181 11.88 -12.91 -4.32
C ASP A 181 11.47 -13.07 -2.86
N TYR A 182 10.49 -13.92 -2.61
CA TYR A 182 9.99 -14.16 -1.26
C TYR A 182 10.64 -15.39 -0.64
N VAL A 183 11.01 -15.28 0.64
CA VAL A 183 11.71 -16.35 1.39
C VAL A 183 10.90 -17.65 1.43
N GLU A 184 9.56 -17.57 1.45
CA GLU A 184 8.68 -18.73 1.59
C GLU A 184 8.41 -19.40 0.24
N GLU A 185 8.14 -18.61 -0.80
CA GLU A 185 7.73 -19.09 -2.11
C GLU A 185 8.90 -19.44 -3.04
N ARG A 186 10.02 -18.71 -2.91
CA ARG A 186 11.28 -18.94 -3.63
C ARG A 186 11.12 -19.15 -5.13
N HIS A 187 10.37 -18.27 -5.77
CA HIS A 187 9.94 -18.43 -7.16
C HIS A 187 11.10 -18.48 -8.17
N PHE A 188 12.24 -17.87 -7.85
CA PHE A 188 13.39 -17.75 -8.76
C PHE A 188 14.58 -18.62 -8.37
N ASP A 189 14.36 -19.66 -7.57
CA ASP A 189 15.43 -20.60 -7.19
C ASP A 189 16.06 -21.29 -8.40
N GLU A 190 15.25 -21.78 -9.34
CA GLU A 190 15.76 -22.44 -10.55
C GLU A 190 16.54 -21.46 -11.43
N LEU A 191 16.06 -20.23 -11.61
CA LEU A 191 16.79 -19.18 -12.33
C LEU A 191 18.17 -18.91 -11.71
N SER A 192 18.21 -18.79 -10.38
CA SER A 192 19.47 -18.55 -9.65
C SER A 192 20.43 -19.72 -9.77
N LYS A 193 19.94 -20.97 -9.75
CA LYS A 193 20.76 -22.17 -9.96
C LYS A 193 21.34 -22.23 -11.37
N THR A 194 20.51 -21.98 -12.39
CA THR A 194 20.96 -21.96 -13.80
C THR A 194 22.10 -20.98 -14.01
N HIS A 195 22.03 -19.80 -13.38
CA HIS A 195 23.03 -18.73 -13.50
C HIS A 195 23.94 -18.59 -12.28
N GLN A 196 24.22 -19.68 -11.56
CA GLN A 196 24.98 -19.64 -10.28
C GLN A 196 26.37 -18.99 -10.38
N GLY A 197 26.98 -18.98 -11.58
CA GLY A 197 28.30 -18.40 -11.81
C GLY A 197 28.33 -16.87 -11.79
N ILE A 198 27.17 -16.22 -11.98
CA ILE A 198 27.04 -14.76 -11.98
C ILE A 198 25.97 -14.27 -10.99
N SER A 199 25.33 -15.20 -10.26
CA SER A 199 24.20 -14.89 -9.41
C SER A 199 24.49 -15.01 -7.92
N LYS A 200 23.83 -14.15 -7.14
CA LYS A 200 23.92 -14.14 -5.69
C LYS A 200 22.56 -13.87 -5.08
N SER A 201 22.15 -14.72 -4.15
CA SER A 201 20.97 -14.48 -3.31
C SER A 201 21.40 -13.85 -1.99
N LEU A 202 20.79 -12.73 -1.63
CA LEU A 202 21.01 -12.01 -0.39
C LEU A 202 19.78 -12.12 0.52
N ALA A 203 20.02 -12.27 1.81
CA ALA A 203 18.98 -12.21 2.83
C ALA A 203 19.54 -11.51 4.07
N VAL A 204 18.73 -10.63 4.68
CA VAL A 204 19.09 -9.94 5.92
C VAL A 204 18.14 -10.35 7.04
N PRO A 205 18.65 -10.77 8.21
CA PRO A 205 17.82 -10.96 9.39
C PRO A 205 17.34 -9.60 9.91
N ILE A 206 16.16 -9.17 9.45
CA ILE A 206 15.54 -7.89 9.84
C ILE A 206 14.54 -8.10 10.98
N ASP A 207 14.76 -7.37 12.09
CA ASP A 207 13.82 -7.22 13.20
C ASP A 207 12.99 -5.92 13.05
N LEU A 208 12.04 -5.96 12.11
CA LEU A 208 11.17 -4.82 11.82
C LEU A 208 10.30 -4.46 13.04
N GLN A 209 9.82 -5.48 13.77
CA GLN A 209 8.99 -5.27 14.95
C GLN A 209 9.78 -4.60 16.09
N GLY A 210 11.04 -4.97 16.30
CA GLY A 210 11.94 -4.30 17.23
C GLY A 210 12.17 -2.83 16.88
N ALA A 211 12.37 -2.53 15.59
CA ALA A 211 12.51 -1.16 15.11
C ALA A 211 11.22 -0.33 15.35
N ILE A 212 10.05 -0.89 15.02
CA ILE A 212 8.75 -0.26 15.30
C ILE A 212 8.56 -0.02 16.81
N ASN A 213 8.93 -0.98 17.65
CA ASN A 213 8.84 -0.83 19.11
C ASN A 213 9.73 0.29 19.63
N LYS A 214 10.97 0.42 19.10
CA LYS A 214 11.90 1.50 19.46
C LYS A 214 11.35 2.87 19.05
N ILE A 215 10.74 2.98 17.86
CA ILE A 215 10.10 4.23 17.41
C ILE A 215 8.93 4.61 18.33
N ALA A 216 8.06 3.66 18.64
CA ALA A 216 6.91 3.94 19.49
C ALA A 216 7.29 4.33 20.93
N ALA A 217 8.43 3.82 21.41
CA ALA A 217 9.01 4.17 22.70
C ALA A 217 9.91 5.41 22.67
N ALA A 218 10.14 6.01 21.50
CA ALA A 218 10.91 7.25 21.39
C ALA A 218 10.07 8.46 21.84
N GLY A 219 10.71 9.39 22.55
CA GLY A 219 10.08 10.55 23.19
C GLY A 219 10.24 10.53 24.71
N ASP A 220 9.57 11.46 25.40
CA ASP A 220 9.54 11.49 26.88
C ASP A 220 8.71 10.32 27.41
N PRO A 221 9.28 9.38 28.20
CA PRO A 221 8.52 8.27 28.79
C PRO A 221 7.38 8.70 29.72
N ASN A 222 7.37 9.96 30.18
CA ASN A 222 6.31 10.52 31.01
C ASN A 222 5.15 11.12 30.21
N ASP A 223 5.32 11.30 28.90
CA ASP A 223 4.27 11.78 28.02
C ASP A 223 3.14 10.72 27.91
N PRO A 224 1.88 11.07 28.24
CA PRO A 224 0.74 10.18 28.10
C PRO A 224 0.59 9.58 26.70
N GLU A 225 0.98 10.31 25.64
CA GLU A 225 0.91 9.81 24.27
C GLU A 225 1.94 8.70 24.02
N VAL A 226 3.19 8.88 24.49
CA VAL A 226 4.25 7.86 24.43
C VAL A 226 3.83 6.61 25.22
N GLN A 227 3.30 6.80 26.43
CA GLN A 227 2.82 5.71 27.27
C GLN A 227 1.64 4.96 26.63
N PHE A 228 0.73 5.68 25.97
CA PHE A 228 -0.39 5.06 25.27
C PHE A 228 0.09 4.26 24.05
N ARG A 229 1.05 4.77 23.26
CA ARG A 229 1.66 4.02 22.15
C ARG A 229 2.30 2.71 22.61
N GLN A 230 2.98 2.71 23.75
CA GLN A 230 3.49 1.47 24.36
C GLN A 230 2.36 0.50 24.73
N CYS A 231 1.26 1.00 25.30
CA CYS A 231 0.09 0.17 25.60
C CYS A 231 -0.48 -0.45 24.32
N MET A 232 -0.60 0.31 23.21
CA MET A 232 -1.09 -0.22 21.93
C MET A 232 -0.23 -1.37 21.41
N ILE A 233 1.10 -1.26 21.47
CA ILE A 233 2.00 -2.34 21.06
C ILE A 233 1.77 -3.60 21.89
N GLU A 234 1.69 -3.46 23.20
CA GLU A 234 1.52 -4.60 24.09
C GLU A 234 0.13 -5.24 23.95
N MET A 235 -0.90 -4.44 23.66
CA MET A 235 -2.21 -4.96 23.28
C MET A 235 -2.16 -5.72 21.95
N SER A 236 -1.52 -5.18 20.90
CA SER A 236 -1.35 -5.87 19.60
C SER A 236 -0.60 -7.19 19.76
N LYS A 237 0.51 -7.22 20.51
CA LYS A 237 1.23 -8.47 20.85
C LYS A 237 0.31 -9.47 21.56
N SER A 238 -0.59 -8.99 22.41
CA SER A 238 -1.55 -9.84 23.12
C SER A 238 -2.60 -10.44 22.18
N VAL A 239 -3.08 -9.67 21.19
CA VAL A 239 -3.95 -10.17 20.12
C VAL A 239 -3.25 -11.27 19.31
N THR A 240 -2.03 -11.02 18.82
CA THR A 240 -1.25 -12.00 18.04
C THR A 240 -1.01 -13.29 18.82
N LYS A 241 -0.74 -13.19 20.13
CA LYS A 241 -0.53 -14.33 21.03
C LYS A 241 -1.82 -14.92 21.59
N LYS A 242 -3.00 -14.48 21.14
CA LYS A 242 -4.32 -14.89 21.63
C LYS A 242 -4.46 -14.83 23.16
N ASN A 243 -3.83 -13.84 23.81
CA ASN A 243 -3.79 -13.68 25.26
C ASN A 243 -4.77 -12.59 25.72
N LEU A 244 -6.02 -12.98 25.96
CA LEU A 244 -7.09 -12.08 26.38
C LEU A 244 -6.84 -11.41 27.75
N PRO A 245 -6.40 -12.10 28.81
CA PRO A 245 -6.13 -11.45 30.10
C PRO A 245 -5.07 -10.35 30.00
N ARG A 246 -4.01 -10.59 29.21
CA ARG A 246 -2.95 -9.60 28.98
C ARG A 246 -3.48 -8.41 28.17
N LEU A 247 -4.32 -8.65 27.16
CA LEU A 247 -5.00 -7.59 26.41
C LEU A 247 -5.81 -6.71 27.36
N HIS A 248 -6.60 -7.30 28.27
CA HIS A 248 -7.38 -6.52 29.24
C HIS A 248 -6.51 -5.67 30.17
N ASN A 249 -5.39 -6.21 30.64
CA ASN A 249 -4.46 -5.47 31.51
C ASN A 249 -3.91 -4.22 30.79
N TRP A 250 -3.41 -4.39 29.57
CA TRP A 250 -2.84 -3.29 28.80
C TRP A 250 -3.91 -2.31 28.28
N GLY A 251 -5.11 -2.80 27.94
CA GLY A 251 -6.24 -1.94 27.58
C GLY A 251 -6.66 -1.04 28.74
N LYS A 252 -6.83 -1.60 29.94
CA LYS A 252 -7.12 -0.81 31.15
C LYS A 252 -6.00 0.19 31.46
N LYS A 253 -4.73 -0.20 31.27
CA LYS A 253 -3.60 0.73 31.43
C LYS A 253 -3.64 1.87 30.42
N GLY A 254 -3.91 1.59 29.14
CA GLY A 254 -4.06 2.61 28.10
C GLY A 254 -5.21 3.59 28.39
N LEU A 255 -6.33 3.10 28.91
CA LEU A 255 -7.44 3.95 29.36
C LEU A 255 -7.01 4.87 30.52
N MET A 256 -6.31 4.34 31.53
CA MET A 256 -5.83 5.16 32.67
C MET A 256 -4.85 6.25 32.24
N VAL A 257 -3.93 5.92 31.32
CA VAL A 257 -2.93 6.88 30.80
C VAL A 257 -3.61 8.02 30.06
N THR A 258 -4.49 7.70 29.12
CA THR A 258 -5.17 8.72 28.31
C THR A 258 -6.17 9.52 29.11
N GLN A 259 -6.83 8.93 30.12
CA GLN A 259 -7.67 9.66 31.06
C GLN A 259 -6.88 10.73 31.83
N LYS A 260 -5.67 10.39 32.30
CA LYS A 260 -4.80 11.33 33.06
C LYS A 260 -4.31 12.50 32.22
N SER A 261 -4.24 12.35 30.90
CA SER A 261 -3.84 13.45 29.99
C SER A 261 -4.83 14.62 29.98
N GLY A 262 -6.08 14.40 30.41
CA GLY A 262 -7.16 15.39 30.31
C GLY A 262 -7.74 15.56 28.89
N SER A 263 -7.09 15.01 27.86
CA SER A 263 -7.58 15.05 26.48
C SER A 263 -8.76 14.09 26.28
N LYS A 264 -9.92 14.65 25.91
CA LYS A 264 -11.13 13.89 25.63
C LYS A 264 -10.98 13.05 24.35
N SER A 265 -10.37 13.59 23.31
CA SER A 265 -10.05 12.85 22.08
C SER A 265 -9.10 11.69 22.33
N ALA A 266 -8.00 11.89 23.08
CA ALA A 266 -7.09 10.80 23.43
C ALA A 266 -7.79 9.70 24.22
N PHE A 267 -8.63 10.07 25.19
CA PHE A 267 -9.36 9.11 26.00
C PHE A 267 -10.44 8.35 25.21
N ALA A 268 -11.15 9.04 24.30
CA ALA A 268 -12.10 8.40 23.40
C ALA A 268 -11.42 7.44 22.43
N THR A 269 -10.27 7.84 21.85
CA THR A 269 -9.44 6.99 20.98
C THR A 269 -9.01 5.71 21.70
N ALA A 270 -8.58 5.80 22.97
CA ALA A 270 -8.20 4.62 23.73
C ALA A 270 -9.35 3.62 23.91
N HIS A 271 -10.59 4.10 24.11
CA HIS A 271 -11.77 3.22 24.16
C HIS A 271 -12.03 2.54 22.83
N VAL A 272 -11.98 3.28 21.73
CA VAL A 272 -12.25 2.75 20.38
C VAL A 272 -11.19 1.72 19.97
N ILE A 273 -9.90 2.00 20.19
CA ILE A 273 -8.80 1.07 19.87
C ILE A 273 -8.92 -0.21 20.70
N TYR A 274 -9.18 -0.08 22.01
CA TYR A 274 -9.31 -1.25 22.88
C TYR A 274 -10.52 -2.10 22.49
N ALA A 275 -11.67 -1.48 22.17
CA ALA A 275 -12.83 -2.19 21.63
C ALA A 275 -12.51 -2.89 20.30
N GLY A 276 -11.80 -2.21 19.39
CA GLY A 276 -11.36 -2.75 18.12
C GLY A 276 -10.56 -4.05 18.27
N MET A 277 -9.60 -4.07 19.19
CA MET A 277 -8.76 -5.25 19.43
C MET A 277 -9.55 -6.42 20.02
N LEU A 278 -10.57 -6.15 20.83
CA LEU A 278 -11.43 -7.17 21.45
C LEU A 278 -12.33 -7.92 20.44
N PHE A 279 -12.54 -7.41 19.22
CA PHE A 279 -13.25 -8.15 18.17
C PHE A 279 -12.62 -9.52 17.88
N ASN A 280 -11.28 -9.63 18.00
CA ASN A 280 -10.54 -10.88 17.82
C ASN A 280 -10.94 -11.97 18.84
N PHE A 281 -11.52 -11.56 19.97
CA PHE A 281 -11.93 -12.44 21.07
C PHE A 281 -13.44 -12.54 21.20
N LYS A 282 -14.21 -11.81 20.38
CA LYS A 282 -15.69 -11.80 20.40
C LYS A 282 -16.29 -11.37 21.75
N GLU A 283 -15.58 -10.49 22.48
CA GLU A 283 -16.01 -9.92 23.76
C GLU A 283 -17.08 -8.83 23.57
N TYR A 284 -18.20 -9.17 22.91
CA TYR A 284 -19.17 -8.20 22.40
C TYR A 284 -19.76 -7.28 23.47
N GLN A 285 -20.01 -7.80 24.68
CA GLN A 285 -20.52 -6.97 25.78
C GLN A 285 -19.52 -5.87 26.18
N ILE A 286 -18.25 -6.23 26.36
CA ILE A 286 -17.20 -5.29 26.74
C ILE A 286 -16.94 -4.30 25.59
N ILE A 287 -16.97 -4.77 24.34
CA ILE A 287 -16.87 -3.92 23.15
C ILE A 287 -17.96 -2.86 23.17
N GLU A 288 -19.22 -3.25 23.41
CA GLU A 288 -20.34 -2.30 23.46
C GLU A 288 -20.19 -1.26 24.59
N GLU A 289 -19.80 -1.70 25.79
CA GLU A 289 -19.56 -0.78 26.91
C GLU A 289 -18.45 0.24 26.61
N LEU A 290 -17.33 -0.22 26.01
CA LEU A 290 -16.22 0.64 25.62
C LEU A 290 -16.64 1.63 24.54
N LEU A 291 -17.37 1.17 23.52
CA LEU A 291 -17.83 2.03 22.42
C LEU A 291 -18.83 3.08 22.91
N GLN A 292 -19.78 2.72 23.78
CA GLN A 292 -20.72 3.67 24.38
C GLN A 292 -20.00 4.75 25.18
N LYS A 293 -19.04 4.37 26.03
CA LYS A 293 -18.22 5.31 26.80
C LYS A 293 -17.37 6.20 25.89
N GLY A 294 -16.69 5.61 24.92
CA GLY A 294 -15.88 6.34 23.94
C GLY A 294 -16.71 7.35 23.15
N MET A 295 -17.94 6.98 22.75
CA MET A 295 -18.87 7.86 22.04
C MET A 295 -19.30 9.04 22.91
N ALA A 296 -19.65 8.79 24.17
CA ALA A 296 -20.03 9.84 25.11
C ALA A 296 -18.88 10.83 25.35
N ILE A 297 -17.66 10.33 25.51
CA ILE A 297 -16.46 11.15 25.70
C ILE A 297 -16.14 11.97 24.45
N ALA A 298 -16.20 11.36 23.26
CA ALA A 298 -15.93 12.06 22.00
C ALA A 298 -16.96 13.17 21.74
N LYS A 299 -18.26 12.91 21.98
CA LYS A 299 -19.30 13.94 21.87
C LYS A 299 -19.09 15.09 22.85
N GLN A 300 -18.70 14.80 24.09
CA GLN A 300 -18.34 15.85 25.05
C GLN A 300 -17.13 16.67 24.59
N GLY A 301 -16.10 16.02 24.06
CA GLY A 301 -14.91 16.69 23.51
C GLY A 301 -15.28 17.62 22.35
N LEU A 302 -16.10 17.14 21.42
CA LEU A 302 -16.59 17.92 20.29
C LEU A 302 -17.40 19.14 20.75
N SER A 303 -18.33 18.98 21.70
CA SER A 303 -19.06 20.11 22.30
C SER A 303 -18.16 21.10 23.02
N GLY A 304 -16.98 20.65 23.48
CA GLY A 304 -15.93 21.50 24.07
C GLY A 304 -15.00 22.15 23.04
N GLY A 305 -15.25 21.99 21.73
CA GLY A 305 -14.45 22.57 20.65
C GLY A 305 -13.30 21.71 20.15
N ASP A 306 -13.20 20.45 20.56
CA ASP A 306 -12.17 19.51 20.08
C ASP A 306 -12.63 18.79 18.80
N ASP A 307 -12.32 19.39 17.66
CA ASP A 307 -12.65 18.85 16.33
C ASP A 307 -11.97 17.50 16.02
N THR A 308 -10.91 17.13 16.74
CA THR A 308 -10.28 15.81 16.59
C THR A 308 -11.22 14.67 17.03
N CYS A 309 -12.30 14.99 17.74
CA CYS A 309 -13.35 14.03 18.10
C CYS A 309 -14.25 13.63 16.92
N LYS A 310 -14.35 14.43 15.86
CA LYS A 310 -15.17 14.13 14.67
C LYS A 310 -14.85 12.76 14.04
N PRO A 311 -13.59 12.45 13.65
CA PRO A 311 -13.25 11.14 13.09
C PRO A 311 -13.45 9.99 14.09
N ILE A 312 -13.27 10.24 15.39
CA ILE A 312 -13.49 9.23 16.45
C ILE A 312 -14.97 8.85 16.52
N ILE A 313 -15.89 9.82 16.44
CA ILE A 313 -17.35 9.57 16.43
C ILE A 313 -17.73 8.72 15.22
N VAL A 314 -17.22 9.07 14.03
CA VAL A 314 -17.46 8.30 12.80
C VAL A 314 -16.96 6.86 12.95
N GLN A 315 -15.71 6.66 13.40
CA GLN A 315 -15.15 5.33 13.60
C GLN A 315 -15.95 4.52 14.64
N ASN A 316 -16.40 5.17 15.71
CA ASN A 316 -17.16 4.51 16.76
C ASN A 316 -18.51 3.98 16.24
N TYR A 317 -19.25 4.75 15.42
CA TYR A 317 -20.46 4.23 14.77
C TYR A 317 -20.17 3.00 13.89
N GLY A 318 -19.08 3.00 13.13
CA GLY A 318 -18.66 1.85 12.32
C GLY A 318 -18.35 0.60 13.16
N TYR A 319 -17.70 0.76 14.31
CA TYR A 319 -17.43 -0.35 15.24
C TYR A 319 -18.70 -0.85 15.92
N GLN A 320 -19.63 0.04 16.31
CA GLN A 320 -20.93 -0.38 16.84
C GLN A 320 -21.70 -1.19 15.79
N ALA A 321 -21.75 -0.70 14.54
CA ALA A 321 -22.40 -1.39 13.43
C ALA A 321 -21.80 -2.79 13.20
N SER A 322 -20.47 -2.87 13.14
CA SER A 322 -19.73 -4.13 12.98
C SER A 322 -19.98 -5.10 14.13
N CYS A 323 -20.07 -4.60 15.38
CA CYS A 323 -20.41 -5.41 16.54
C CYS A 323 -21.81 -6.02 16.43
N LYS A 324 -22.80 -5.21 16.03
CA LYS A 324 -24.17 -5.69 15.81
C LYS A 324 -24.25 -6.67 14.63
N GLN A 325 -23.50 -6.43 13.56
CA GLN A 325 -23.41 -7.34 12.42
C GLN A 325 -22.86 -8.72 12.83
N LEU A 326 -21.77 -8.75 13.60
CA LEU A 326 -21.16 -9.99 14.09
C LEU A 326 -22.08 -10.77 15.04
N GLN A 327 -22.93 -10.06 15.79
CA GLN A 327 -24.00 -10.62 16.61
C GLN A 327 -25.28 -10.97 15.81
N LYS A 328 -25.24 -10.89 14.48
CA LYS A 328 -26.35 -11.17 13.55
C LYS A 328 -27.55 -10.22 13.67
N GLN A 329 -27.39 -9.09 14.36
CA GLN A 329 -28.38 -8.01 14.47
C GLN A 329 -28.27 -7.07 13.25
N LYS A 330 -28.61 -7.63 12.08
CA LYS A 330 -28.34 -7.04 10.76
C LYS A 330 -29.05 -5.71 10.51
N ASP A 331 -30.29 -5.58 10.97
CA ASP A 331 -31.09 -4.38 10.75
C ASP A 331 -30.53 -3.19 11.56
N ILE A 332 -30.18 -3.43 12.83
CA ILE A 332 -29.51 -2.45 13.70
C ILE A 332 -28.12 -2.09 13.16
N ALA A 333 -27.37 -3.08 12.66
CA ALA A 333 -26.07 -2.81 12.03
C ALA A 333 -26.21 -1.88 10.82
N ALA A 334 -27.21 -2.08 9.98
CA ALA A 334 -27.48 -1.20 8.85
C ALA A 334 -27.87 0.21 9.29
N ASP A 335 -28.70 0.36 10.35
CA ASP A 335 -29.02 1.68 10.93
C ASP A 335 -27.75 2.42 11.37
N LEU A 336 -26.84 1.72 12.06
CA LEU A 336 -25.60 2.30 12.56
C LEU A 336 -24.60 2.65 11.44
N PHE A 337 -24.54 1.84 10.38
CA PHE A 337 -23.74 2.16 9.18
C PHE A 337 -24.30 3.38 8.44
N CYS A 338 -25.63 3.50 8.29
CA CYS A 338 -26.26 4.71 7.77
C CYS A 338 -25.92 5.93 8.64
N LYS A 339 -25.97 5.79 9.98
CA LYS A 339 -25.58 6.86 10.88
C LYS A 339 -24.11 7.23 10.75
N GLN A 340 -23.22 6.26 10.55
CA GLN A 340 -21.81 6.52 10.25
C GLN A 340 -21.67 7.36 8.96
N ALA A 341 -22.42 7.04 7.91
CA ALA A 341 -22.40 7.79 6.67
C ALA A 341 -22.86 9.24 6.87
N GLU A 342 -24.01 9.45 7.54
CA GLU A 342 -24.53 10.79 7.87
C GLU A 342 -23.48 11.64 8.61
N MET A 343 -22.86 11.10 9.65
CA MET A 343 -21.83 11.82 10.41
C MET A 343 -20.56 12.07 9.59
N SER A 344 -20.23 11.16 8.67
CA SER A 344 -19.09 11.35 7.77
C SER A 344 -19.35 12.56 6.86
N ILE A 345 -20.56 12.70 6.32
CA ILE A 345 -20.94 13.86 5.50
C ILE A 345 -20.92 15.14 6.34
N GLU A 346 -21.58 15.13 7.51
CA GLU A 346 -21.66 16.28 8.40
C GLU A 346 -20.27 16.82 8.78
N TYR A 347 -19.29 15.94 8.96
CA TYR A 347 -17.94 16.31 9.38
C TYR A 347 -16.94 16.48 8.23
N GLY A 348 -17.38 16.43 6.97
CA GLY A 348 -16.53 16.66 5.79
C GLY A 348 -15.72 15.45 5.33
N PHE A 349 -16.05 14.25 5.78
CA PHE A 349 -15.48 12.96 5.37
C PHE A 349 -16.35 12.28 4.30
N GLY A 350 -16.71 13.02 3.25
CA GLY A 350 -17.63 12.57 2.20
C GLY A 350 -17.28 11.21 1.57
N PRO A 351 -16.04 10.97 1.11
CA PRO A 351 -15.64 9.69 0.55
C PRO A 351 -15.84 8.50 1.51
N GLN A 352 -15.66 8.71 2.82
CA GLN A 352 -15.86 7.67 3.84
C GLN A 352 -17.34 7.29 4.00
N ALA A 353 -18.27 8.20 3.71
CA ALA A 353 -19.71 7.94 3.76
C ALA A 353 -20.12 6.83 2.77
N LEU A 354 -19.51 6.80 1.58
CA LEU A 354 -19.75 5.78 0.57
C LEU A 354 -19.43 4.38 1.10
N THR A 355 -18.31 4.23 1.80
CA THR A 355 -17.91 2.95 2.40
C THR A 355 -18.89 2.53 3.49
N ALA A 356 -19.33 3.46 4.32
CA ALA A 356 -20.30 3.18 5.39
C ALA A 356 -21.65 2.70 4.82
N TRP A 357 -22.21 3.39 3.81
CA TRP A 357 -23.43 2.92 3.15
C TRP A 357 -23.24 1.60 2.43
N TRP A 358 -22.10 1.40 1.75
CA TRP A 358 -21.77 0.14 1.09
C TRP A 358 -21.78 -1.03 2.06
N LEU A 359 -21.19 -0.88 3.24
CA LEU A 359 -21.28 -1.88 4.31
C LEU A 359 -22.73 -2.04 4.78
N GLY A 360 -23.43 -0.94 5.04
CA GLY A 360 -24.81 -0.93 5.55
C GLY A 360 -25.79 -1.71 4.67
N TYR A 361 -25.87 -1.39 3.38
CA TYR A 361 -26.81 -2.09 2.50
C TYR A 361 -26.40 -3.54 2.24
N ASN A 362 -25.11 -3.87 2.22
CA ASN A 362 -24.66 -5.24 1.98
C ASN A 362 -25.06 -6.18 3.12
N VAL A 363 -25.11 -5.67 4.36
CA VAL A 363 -25.58 -6.45 5.52
C VAL A 363 -27.05 -6.88 5.38
N ILE A 364 -27.88 -6.05 4.75
CA ILE A 364 -29.33 -6.29 4.59
C ILE A 364 -29.76 -6.71 3.18
N LYS A 365 -28.85 -6.75 2.20
CA LYS A 365 -29.13 -7.02 0.76
C LYS A 365 -30.05 -8.22 0.49
N LYS A 366 -29.92 -9.29 1.28
CA LYS A 366 -30.73 -10.52 1.16
C LYS A 366 -31.99 -10.55 2.02
N ARG A 367 -32.17 -9.58 2.93
CA ARG A 367 -33.24 -9.54 3.94
C ARG A 367 -34.31 -8.51 3.59
N ASP A 368 -33.91 -7.29 3.28
CA ASP A 368 -34.82 -6.19 2.99
C ASP A 368 -34.44 -5.53 1.67
N LYS A 369 -35.09 -5.97 0.60
CA LYS A 369 -34.83 -5.48 -0.76
C LYS A 369 -35.22 -4.00 -0.91
N LYS A 370 -36.30 -3.55 -0.26
CA LYS A 370 -36.78 -2.18 -0.38
C LYS A 370 -35.77 -1.23 0.27
N ARG A 371 -35.38 -1.54 1.50
CA ARG A 371 -34.40 -0.74 2.23
C ARG A 371 -33.01 -0.80 1.60
N TYR A 372 -32.60 -1.95 1.07
CA TYR A 372 -31.40 -2.07 0.25
C TYR A 372 -31.43 -1.09 -0.93
N THR A 373 -32.51 -1.07 -1.73
CA THR A 373 -32.61 -0.18 -2.88
C THR A 373 -32.56 1.28 -2.47
N ASN A 374 -33.22 1.67 -1.37
CA ASN A 374 -33.19 3.05 -0.88
C ASN A 374 -31.76 3.49 -0.51
N ILE A 375 -31.04 2.68 0.29
CA ILE A 375 -29.68 3.04 0.73
C ILE A 375 -28.70 3.07 -0.46
N VAL A 376 -28.79 2.11 -1.39
CA VAL A 376 -27.96 2.10 -2.61
C VAL A 376 -28.21 3.34 -3.47
N THR A 377 -29.47 3.74 -3.61
CA THR A 377 -29.86 4.94 -4.38
C THR A 377 -29.27 6.19 -3.76
N GLU A 378 -29.42 6.37 -2.44
CA GLU A 378 -28.88 7.51 -1.72
C GLU A 378 -27.35 7.57 -1.81
N ALA A 379 -26.68 6.42 -1.63
CA ALA A 379 -25.24 6.33 -1.72
C ALA A 379 -24.70 6.66 -3.12
N TYR A 380 -25.38 6.19 -4.18
CA TYR A 380 -25.01 6.52 -5.55
C TYR A 380 -25.21 8.01 -5.84
N GLN A 381 -26.36 8.57 -5.49
CA GLN A 381 -26.68 9.99 -5.70
C GLN A 381 -25.70 10.91 -4.97
N TYR A 382 -25.30 10.56 -3.75
CA TYR A 382 -24.24 11.30 -3.06
C TYR A 382 -22.89 11.12 -3.74
N GLY A 383 -22.55 9.90 -4.15
CA GLY A 383 -21.29 9.59 -4.82
C GLY A 383 -21.05 10.40 -6.09
N VAL A 384 -22.08 10.56 -6.94
CA VAL A 384 -21.98 11.39 -8.16
C VAL A 384 -21.89 12.90 -7.88
N SER A 385 -22.24 13.34 -6.66
CA SER A 385 -22.09 14.75 -6.25
C SER A 385 -20.68 15.11 -5.78
N LEU A 386 -19.80 14.11 -5.57
CA LEU A 386 -18.42 14.32 -5.17
C LEU A 386 -17.52 14.66 -6.37
N ALA A 387 -16.39 15.30 -6.10
CA ALA A 387 -15.40 15.60 -7.13
C ALA A 387 -14.79 14.29 -7.71
N PRO A 388 -14.64 14.15 -9.05
CA PRO A 388 -14.11 12.96 -9.71
C PRO A 388 -12.80 12.42 -9.11
N GLU A 389 -11.90 13.30 -8.68
CA GLU A 389 -10.61 12.96 -8.10
C GLU A 389 -10.74 12.21 -6.77
N LEU A 390 -11.79 12.52 -6.00
CA LEU A 390 -12.08 11.88 -4.72
C LEU A 390 -12.75 10.51 -4.87
N ILE A 391 -13.31 10.22 -6.04
CA ILE A 391 -14.14 9.03 -6.29
C ILE A 391 -13.30 7.82 -6.68
N LYS A 392 -12.24 8.00 -7.48
CA LYS A 392 -11.42 6.91 -8.06
C LYS A 392 -10.80 5.95 -7.04
N SER A 393 -10.66 6.38 -5.78
CA SER A 393 -10.10 5.58 -4.69
C SER A 393 -11.16 4.98 -3.74
N THR A 394 -12.44 5.09 -4.09
CA THR A 394 -13.56 4.69 -3.23
C THR A 394 -14.29 3.44 -3.74
N CYS A 395 -15.30 3.00 -2.99
CA CYS A 395 -16.16 1.90 -3.41
C CYS A 395 -17.28 2.31 -4.38
N LEU A 396 -17.24 3.51 -4.99
CA LEU A 396 -18.34 3.98 -5.86
C LEU A 396 -18.61 3.03 -7.03
N ALA A 397 -17.58 2.45 -7.65
CA ALA A 397 -17.78 1.49 -8.75
C ALA A 397 -18.66 0.29 -8.33
N TYR A 398 -18.54 -0.18 -7.08
CA TYR A 398 -19.41 -1.24 -6.55
C TYR A 398 -20.83 -0.76 -6.27
N ILE A 399 -20.99 0.46 -5.76
CA ILE A 399 -22.28 1.09 -5.48
C ILE A 399 -23.02 1.34 -6.80
N ALA A 400 -22.34 1.89 -7.81
CA ALA A 400 -22.87 2.13 -9.15
C ALA A 400 -23.31 0.83 -9.83
N ALA A 401 -22.52 -0.24 -9.74
CA ALA A 401 -22.93 -1.55 -10.23
C ALA A 401 -24.17 -2.09 -9.51
N ASP A 402 -24.27 -1.91 -8.19
CA ASP A 402 -25.44 -2.34 -7.41
C ASP A 402 -26.69 -1.50 -7.72
N TYR A 403 -26.52 -0.19 -7.98
CA TYR A 403 -27.59 0.71 -8.37
C TYR A 403 -28.06 0.44 -9.81
N TYR A 404 -27.13 0.26 -10.75
CA TYR A 404 -27.41 -0.15 -12.13
C TYR A 404 -28.27 -1.40 -12.17
N ASN A 405 -27.91 -2.44 -11.41
CA ASN A 405 -28.68 -3.68 -11.31
C ASN A 405 -30.10 -3.45 -10.74
N SER A 406 -30.29 -2.43 -9.90
CA SER A 406 -31.60 -2.05 -9.39
C SER A 406 -32.43 -1.33 -10.47
N CYS A 407 -31.82 -0.41 -11.22
CA CYS A 407 -32.44 0.32 -12.33
C CYS A 407 -32.83 -0.61 -13.47
N GLU A 408 -31.95 -1.55 -13.83
CA GLU A 408 -32.19 -2.55 -14.89
C GLU A 408 -33.40 -3.44 -14.53
N LYS A 409 -33.48 -3.93 -13.29
CA LYS A 409 -34.63 -4.71 -12.81
C LYS A 409 -35.94 -3.93 -12.87
N ASN A 410 -35.87 -2.61 -12.66
CA ASN A 410 -37.02 -1.71 -12.75
C ASN A 410 -37.26 -1.19 -14.19
N ARG A 411 -36.49 -1.69 -15.18
CA ARG A 411 -36.56 -1.29 -16.60
C ARG A 411 -36.32 0.22 -16.85
N ASN A 412 -35.58 0.88 -15.97
CA ASN A 412 -35.19 2.28 -16.12
C ASN A 412 -33.93 2.39 -16.99
N LYS A 413 -34.13 2.40 -18.32
CA LYS A 413 -33.02 2.41 -19.30
C LYS A 413 -32.22 3.71 -19.29
N GLU A 414 -32.91 4.85 -19.14
CA GLU A 414 -32.28 6.17 -19.11
C GLU A 414 -31.28 6.29 -17.96
N GLU A 415 -31.67 5.85 -16.76
CA GLU A 415 -30.77 5.83 -15.61
C GLU A 415 -29.60 4.87 -15.81
N CYS A 416 -29.82 3.71 -16.43
CA CYS A 416 -28.75 2.77 -16.75
C CYS A 416 -27.72 3.38 -17.71
N GLU A 417 -28.17 4.12 -18.72
CA GLU A 417 -27.29 4.81 -19.68
C GLU A 417 -26.51 5.96 -19.03
N SER A 418 -27.16 6.71 -18.13
CA SER A 418 -26.53 7.76 -17.32
C SER A 418 -25.40 7.21 -16.45
N ILE A 419 -25.68 6.12 -15.71
CA ILE A 419 -24.68 5.43 -14.88
C ILE A 419 -23.50 4.94 -15.73
N ASP A 420 -23.76 4.29 -16.87
CA ASP A 420 -22.70 3.74 -17.72
C ASP A 420 -21.81 4.84 -18.29
N THR A 421 -22.39 5.98 -18.69
CA THR A 421 -21.66 7.14 -19.20
C THR A 421 -20.73 7.72 -18.13
N PHE A 422 -21.28 7.98 -16.94
CA PHE A 422 -20.51 8.53 -15.82
C PHE A 422 -19.37 7.58 -15.41
N MET A 423 -19.66 6.29 -15.24
CA MET A 423 -18.65 5.34 -14.77
C MET A 423 -17.56 5.06 -15.81
N LYS A 424 -17.84 5.19 -17.12
CA LYS A 424 -16.81 5.10 -18.17
C LYS A 424 -15.80 6.24 -18.09
N GLU A 425 -16.23 7.44 -17.74
CA GLU A 425 -15.33 8.58 -17.57
C GLU A 425 -14.39 8.38 -16.37
N ILE A 426 -14.89 7.77 -15.30
CA ILE A 426 -14.13 7.58 -14.05
C ILE A 426 -13.23 6.33 -14.09
N GLU A 427 -13.77 5.18 -14.50
CA GLU A 427 -13.16 3.85 -14.38
C GLU A 427 -12.81 3.21 -15.74
N GLY A 428 -13.21 3.83 -16.85
CA GLY A 428 -12.97 3.34 -18.21
C GLY A 428 -14.06 2.42 -18.77
N GLU A 429 -13.92 2.07 -20.06
CA GLU A 429 -14.92 1.31 -20.84
C GLU A 429 -15.30 -0.06 -20.24
N GLN A 430 -14.38 -0.69 -19.51
CA GLN A 430 -14.55 -2.04 -18.95
C GLN A 430 -14.87 -2.03 -17.45
N TRP A 431 -15.39 -0.92 -16.91
CA TRP A 431 -15.63 -0.76 -15.47
C TRP A 431 -16.51 -1.89 -14.87
N ARG A 432 -17.58 -2.30 -15.58
CA ARG A 432 -18.47 -3.38 -15.12
C ARG A 432 -17.77 -4.73 -15.04
N LEU A 433 -16.97 -5.07 -16.04
CA LEU A 433 -16.20 -6.32 -16.08
C LEU A 433 -15.14 -6.34 -14.96
N THR A 434 -14.51 -5.19 -14.72
CA THR A 434 -13.52 -5.01 -13.65
C THR A 434 -14.16 -5.24 -12.27
N VAL A 435 -15.31 -4.61 -12.02
CA VAL A 435 -16.09 -4.81 -10.76
C VAL A 435 -16.51 -6.27 -10.57
N GLU A 436 -17.01 -6.91 -11.61
CA GLU A 436 -17.43 -8.32 -11.59
C GLU A 436 -16.24 -9.26 -11.28
N THR A 437 -15.08 -8.99 -11.89
CA THR A 437 -13.85 -9.77 -11.68
C THR A 437 -13.36 -9.63 -10.25
N HIS A 438 -13.27 -8.40 -9.74
CA HIS A 438 -12.88 -8.16 -8.34
C HIS A 438 -13.83 -8.82 -7.35
N ARG A 439 -15.16 -8.77 -7.59
CA ARG A 439 -16.14 -9.46 -6.74
C ARG A 439 -15.89 -10.98 -6.68
N LYS A 440 -15.62 -11.62 -7.83
CA LYS A 440 -15.31 -13.05 -7.91
C LYS A 440 -14.00 -13.39 -7.17
N GLU A 441 -13.00 -12.53 -7.24
CA GLU A 441 -11.76 -12.71 -6.49
C GLU A 441 -11.97 -12.58 -4.97
N MET A 442 -12.78 -11.62 -4.54
CA MET A 442 -13.13 -11.45 -3.13
C MET A 442 -13.85 -12.68 -2.57
N GLU A 443 -14.78 -13.25 -3.33
CA GLU A 443 -15.50 -14.48 -2.96
C GLU A 443 -14.56 -15.70 -2.86
N LYS A 444 -13.59 -15.82 -3.78
CA LYS A 444 -12.60 -16.91 -3.80
C LYS A 444 -11.65 -16.88 -2.60
N LYS A 445 -11.24 -15.69 -2.14
CA LYS A 445 -10.22 -15.56 -1.08
C LYS A 445 -10.76 -15.76 0.34
N SER A 446 -12.06 -16.04 0.55
CA SER A 446 -12.68 -16.09 1.89
C SER A 446 -12.34 -14.88 2.77
N LEU A 447 -12.07 -13.72 2.15
CA LEU A 447 -11.70 -12.50 2.85
C LEU A 447 -12.93 -12.03 3.61
N SER A 448 -12.99 -12.34 4.89
CA SER A 448 -14.03 -11.80 5.76
C SER A 448 -13.85 -10.27 5.81
N ILE A 449 -14.96 -9.55 5.93
CA ILE A 449 -15.05 -8.08 6.04
C ILE A 449 -14.10 -7.51 7.13
N LEU A 450 -13.59 -8.33 8.05
CA LEU A 450 -12.55 -7.94 9.01
C LEU A 450 -11.23 -7.50 8.35
N ASN A 451 -10.93 -7.91 7.11
CA ASN A 451 -9.70 -7.49 6.42
C ASN A 451 -9.80 -6.09 5.79
N TRP A 452 -10.91 -5.38 6.01
CA TRP A 452 -11.14 -4.00 5.55
C TRP A 452 -10.97 -2.96 6.66
N PHE A 453 -10.69 -3.40 7.89
CA PHE A 453 -10.24 -2.58 9.02
C PHE A 453 -8.78 -2.90 9.33
#